data_AF-A0A7C2EK56-F1
#
_entry.id   AF-A0A7C2EK56-F1
#
_cell.length_a   1.000
_cell.length_b   1.000
_cell.length_c   1.000
_cell.angle_alpha   90.00
_cell.angle_beta   90.00
_cell.angle_gamma   90.00
#
_symmetry.space_group_name_H-M   'P 1'
#
loop_
_entity.id
_entity.type
_entity.pdbx_description
1 polymer ?
#
loop_
_entity_poly.entity_id
_entity_poly.type
_entity_poly.pdbx_seq_one_letter_code
_entity_poly.pdbx_strand_id
1 'polypeptide(L)' 'MFGFFGSLLGLLFWLVVIIFDIIAISNILRSRQDNATKIVLILLILFFPIIGAGVYLLVFRDKGY' A
#
# COMPACT_ATOMS: atom_id res chain seq x y z
N MET A 1 2.86 -21.02 -5.57
CA MET A 1 2.19 -19.93 -6.31
C MET A 1 1.09 -19.37 -5.41
N PHE A 2 1.31 -18.18 -4.83
CA PHE A 2 0.33 -17.33 -4.12
C PHE A 2 -0.51 -17.95 -2.96
N GLY A 3 0.09 -18.16 -1.79
CA GLY A 3 -0.65 -18.47 -0.55
C GLY A 3 -1.34 -17.26 0.10
N PHE A 4 -0.87 -16.04 -0.17
CA PHE A 4 -1.44 -14.81 0.42
C PHE A 4 -2.57 -14.18 -0.40
N PHE A 5 -2.68 -14.47 -1.70
CA PHE A 5 -3.77 -13.93 -2.56
C PHE A 5 -4.85 -14.97 -2.94
N GLY A 6 -4.64 -16.25 -2.59
CA GLY A 6 -5.61 -17.33 -2.84
C GLY A 6 -6.65 -17.54 -1.74
N SER A 7 -6.48 -16.92 -0.56
CA SER A 7 -7.39 -17.06 0.57
C SER A 7 -8.32 -15.85 0.70
N LEU A 8 -9.57 -16.08 1.12
CA LEU A 8 -10.54 -15.02 1.41
C LEU A 8 -9.95 -13.96 2.37
N LEU A 9 -9.19 -14.41 3.37
CA LEU A 9 -8.53 -13.54 4.33
C LEU A 9 -7.52 -12.58 3.65
N GLY A 10 -6.72 -13.10 2.73
CA GLY A 10 -5.77 -12.30 1.95
C GLY A 10 -6.44 -11.25 1.07
N LEU A 11 -7.54 -11.61 0.42
CA LEU A 11 -8.34 -10.68 -0.39
C LEU A 11 -8.96 -9.57 0.47
N LEU A 12 -9.48 -9.91 1.66
CA LEU A 12 -10.00 -8.94 2.61
C LEU A 12 -8.90 -7.98 3.11
N PHE A 13 -7.71 -8.49 3.42
CA PHE A 13 -6.57 -7.65 3.80
C PHE A 13 -6.18 -6.68 2.68
N TRP A 14 -6.14 -7.15 1.44
CA TRP A 14 -5.80 -6.32 0.29
C TRP A 14 -6.86 -5.21 0.05
N LEU A 15 -8.13 -5.55 0.19
CA LEU A 15 -9.23 -4.57 0.15
C LEU A 15 -9.10 -3.50 1.24
N VAL A 16 -8.81 -3.92 2.48
CA VAL A 16 -8.65 -3.00 3.61
C VAL A 16 -7.51 -2.01 3.35
N VAL A 17 -6.36 -2.48 2.87
CA VAL A 17 -5.21 -1.61 2.54
C VAL A 17 -5.60 -0.55 1.50
N ILE A 18 -6.28 -0.94 0.43
CA ILE A 18 -6.71 0.00 -0.61
C ILE A 18 -7.71 1.03 -0.09
N ILE A 19 -8.66 0.60 0.75
CA ILE A 19 -9.63 1.52 1.35
C ILE A 19 -8.89 2.57 2.20
N PHE A 20 -7.89 2.14 2.99
CA PHE A 20 -7.08 3.06 3.77
C PHE A 20 -6.28 4.04 2.89
N ASP A 21 -5.69 3.57 1.78
CA ASP A 21 -4.99 4.44 0.83
C ASP A 21 -5.93 5.51 0.23
N ILE A 22 -7.14 5.12 -0.17
CA ILE A 22 -8.15 6.03 -0.72
C ILE A 22 -8.57 7.08 0.33
N ILE A 23 -8.78 6.66 1.58
CA ILE A 23 -9.12 7.58 2.68
C ILE A 23 -7.98 8.56 2.92
N ALA A 24 -6.74 8.08 2.96
CA ALA A 24 -5.56 8.92 3.19
C ALA A 24 -5.36 9.94 2.06
N ILE A 25 -5.46 9.51 0.80
CA ILE A 25 -5.38 10.39 -0.37
C ILE A 25 -6.52 11.42 -0.35
N SER A 26 -7.75 10.99 -0.07
CA SER A 26 -8.91 11.89 0.02
C SER A 26 -8.73 12.96 1.09
N ASN A 27 -8.13 12.59 2.23
CA ASN A 27 -7.82 13.53 3.30
C ASN A 27 -6.75 14.57 2.85
N ILE A 28 -5.70 14.12 2.16
CA ILE A 28 -4.66 15.01 1.63
C ILE A 28 -5.22 15.98 0.59
N LEU A 29 -6.04 15.47 -0.35
CA LEU A 29 -6.65 16.29 -1.39
C LEU A 29 -7.55 17.39 -0.83
N ARG A 30 -8.29 17.08 0.24
CA ARG A 30 -9.16 18.04 0.96
C ARG A 30 -8.41 19.00 1.89
N SER A 31 -7.14 18.74 2.19
CA SER A 31 -6.35 19.63 3.06
C SER A 31 -6.04 20.97 2.39
N ARG A 32 -5.75 22.01 3.19
CA ARG A 32 -5.29 23.32 2.70
C ARG A 32 -3.78 23.37 2.41
N GLN A 33 -3.09 22.23 2.39
CA GLN A 33 -1.66 22.18 2.11
C GLN A 33 -1.36 22.64 0.68
N ASP A 34 -0.13 23.08 0.45
CA ASP A 34 0.37 23.42 -0.88
C ASP A 34 0.40 22.18 -1.79
N ASN A 35 0.28 22.41 -3.10
CA ASN A 35 0.18 21.32 -4.08
C ASN A 35 1.44 20.45 -4.12
N ALA A 36 2.63 21.02 -3.86
CA ALA A 36 3.87 20.25 -3.84
C ALA A 36 3.88 19.24 -2.67
N THR A 37 3.52 19.69 -1.47
CA THR A 37 3.35 18.82 -0.30
C THR A 37 2.32 17.73 -0.55
N LYS A 38 1.17 18.05 -1.17
CA LYS A 38 0.16 17.05 -1.52
C LYS A 38 0.70 15.97 -2.45
N ILE A 39 1.41 16.36 -3.50
CA ILE A 39 2.00 15.41 -4.47
C ILE A 39 2.98 14.48 -3.76
N VAL A 40 3.87 15.01 -2.92
CA VAL A 40 4.83 14.21 -2.15
C VAL A 40 4.13 13.22 -1.23
N LEU A 41 3.09 13.66 -0.51
CA LEU A 41 2.34 12.78 0.40
C LEU A 41 1.58 11.68 -0.34
N ILE A 42 0.97 12.00 -1.48
CA ILE A 42 0.28 11.00 -2.31
C ILE A 42 1.30 9.99 -2.88
N LEU A 43 2.45 10.46 -3.36
CA LEU A 43 3.52 9.58 -3.81
C LEU A 43 3.99 8.66 -2.68
N LEU A 44 4.20 9.20 -1.47
CA LEU A 44 4.62 8.40 -0.31
C LEU A 44 3.64 7.26 -0.01
N ILE A 45 2.34 7.54 -0.03
CA ILE A 45 1.28 6.55 0.18
C ILE A 45 1.35 5.45 -0.89
N LEU A 46 1.46 5.83 -2.17
CA LEU A 46 1.52 4.88 -3.29
C LEU A 46 2.82 4.07 -3.33
N PHE A 47 3.94 4.64 -2.88
CA PHE A 47 5.23 3.95 -2.82
C PHE A 47 5.31 2.93 -1.69
N PHE A 48 4.56 3.14 -0.60
CA PHE A 48 4.57 2.24 0.56
C PHE A 48 4.28 0.77 0.23
N PRO A 49 3.20 0.42 -0.50
CA PRO A 49 2.92 -0.98 -0.88
C PRO A 49 3.98 -1.54 -1.85
N ILE A 50 4.59 -0.70 -2.70
CA ILE A 50 5.67 -1.12 -3.62
C ILE A 50 6.92 -1.49 -2.81
N ILE A 51 7.31 -0.65 -1.85
CA ILE A 51 8.46 -0.92 -0.97
C ILE A 51 8.18 -2.16 -0.13
N GLY A 52 6.98 -2.30 0.44
CA GLY A 52 6.58 -3.49 1.21
C GLY A 52 6.68 -4.77 0.38
N ALA A 53 6.21 -4.75 -0.86
CA ALA A 53 6.34 -5.88 -1.78
C ALA A 53 7.81 -6.18 -2.13
N GLY A 54 8.63 -5.14 -2.37
CA GLY A 54 10.06 -5.29 -2.63
C GLY A 54 10.79 -5.93 -1.44
N VAL A 55 10.55 -5.45 -0.22
CA VAL A 55 11.11 -6.03 1.01
C VAL A 55 10.66 -7.47 1.20
N TYR A 56 9.37 -7.77 0.96
CA TYR A 56 8.86 -9.14 1.00
C TYR A 56 9.63 -10.06 0.04
N LEU A 57 9.80 -9.62 -1.21
CA LEU A 57 10.46 -10.40 -2.25
C LEU A 57 11.98 -10.54 -2.04
N LEU A 58 12.64 -9.63 -1.34
CA LEU A 58 14.08 -9.71 -1.11
C LEU A 58 14.42 -10.42 0.19
N VAL A 59 13.61 -10.27 1.24
CA VAL A 59 13.92 -10.80 2.58
C VAL A 59 13.24 -12.16 2.83
N PHE A 60 12.04 -12.37 2.28
CA PHE A 60 11.21 -13.53 2.62
C PHE A 60 11.06 -14.54 1.47
N ARG A 61 11.39 -14.17 0.23
CA ARG A 61 11.29 -15.05 -0.95
C ARG A 61 12.12 -16.32 -0.81
N ASP A 62 13.33 -16.23 -0.28
CA ASP A 62 14.22 -17.39 -0.14
C ASP A 62 13.79 -18.35 0.98
N LYS A 63 12.88 -17.92 1.86
CA LYS A 63 12.41 -18.72 2.99
C LYS A 63 11.18 -19.57 2.71
N GLY A 64 10.68 -19.60 1.47
CA GLY A 64 9.74 -20.62 0.98
C GLY A 64 8.59 -20.99 1.93
N TYR A 65 7.92 -20.00 2.53
CA TYR A 65 6.62 -20.18 3.17
C TYR A 65 5.49 -19.94 2.16
#